data_AF-A0A067DVA9-F1
#
_entry.id   AF-A0A067DVA9-F1
#
_cell.length_a   1.000
_cell.length_b   1.000
_cell.length_c   1.000
_cell.angle_alpha   90.00
_cell.angle_beta   90.00
_cell.angle_gamma   90.00
#
_symmetry.space_group_name_H-M   'P 1'
#
loop_
_entity.id
_entity.type
_entity.pdbx_description
1 polymer ?
#
loop_
_entity_poly.entity_id
_entity_poly.type
_entity_poly.pdbx_seq_one_letter_code
_entity_poly.pdbx_strand_id
1 'polypeptide(L)'
;MKFLQELLLDGTDIKGLPLSIVLLSGIVQLDLKGCKNISCLSNFISALKFLSTLNLSDGTAIRELSLSVELLTGLVVLNLKDWQYLSSLPSTINGLKSLKILNLSSCSKLENVPENLGKVESLEELDI
;
A
#
# COMPACT_ATOMS: atom_id res chain seq x y z
N MET A 1 -7.04 -6.83 -27.16
CA MET A 1 -6.80 -7.64 -25.94
C MET A 1 -7.14 -6.79 -24.73
N LYS A 2 -7.99 -7.28 -23.81
CA LYS A 2 -8.22 -6.60 -22.53
C LYS A 2 -7.11 -7.04 -21.58
N PHE A 3 -6.26 -6.11 -21.16
CA PHE A 3 -5.30 -6.37 -20.09
C PHE A 3 -6.05 -6.36 -18.75
N LEU A 4 -5.62 -7.19 -17.81
CA LEU A 4 -6.15 -7.17 -16.45
C LEU A 4 -5.76 -5.84 -15.80
N GLN A 5 -6.75 -5.06 -15.38
CA GLN A 5 -6.55 -3.77 -14.71
C GLN A 5 -6.75 -3.86 -13.20
N GLU A 6 -7.59 -4.78 -12.75
CA GLU A 6 -7.94 -4.96 -11.36
C GLU A 6 -7.58 -6.38 -10.94
N LEU A 7 -6.86 -6.52 -9.82
CA LEU A 7 -6.56 -7.79 -9.20
C LEU A 7 -7.08 -7.76 -7.75
N LEU A 8 -8.11 -8.57 -7.51
CA LEU A 8 -8.74 -8.72 -6.20
C LEU A 8 -8.24 -10.02 -5.56
N LEU A 9 -7.58 -9.90 -4.41
CA LEU A 9 -7.05 -11.00 -3.60
C LEU A 9 -7.56 -10.92 -2.16
N ASP A 10 -8.68 -10.23 -1.95
CA ASP A 10 -9.21 -9.95 -0.63
C ASP A 10 -9.51 -11.23 0.17
N GLY A 11 -9.20 -11.19 1.47
CA GLY A 11 -9.42 -12.28 2.42
C GLY A 11 -8.58 -13.54 2.18
N THR A 12 -7.59 -13.51 1.28
CA THR A 12 -6.74 -14.67 0.99
C THR A 12 -5.63 -14.87 2.02
N ASP A 13 -5.09 -16.08 2.09
CA ASP A 13 -4.00 -16.44 3.03
C ASP A 13 -2.59 -16.15 2.48
N ILE A 14 -2.49 -15.23 1.52
CA ILE A 14 -1.23 -14.91 0.86
C ILE A 14 -0.23 -14.30 1.85
N LYS A 15 1.03 -14.73 1.73
CA LYS A 15 2.15 -14.19 2.54
C LYS A 15 2.91 -13.09 1.82
N GLY A 16 2.81 -13.07 0.50
CA GLY A 16 3.37 -12.04 -0.37
C GLY A 16 3.07 -12.33 -1.82
N LEU A 17 3.32 -11.35 -2.69
CA LEU A 17 3.07 -11.51 -4.12
C LEU A 17 4.24 -12.26 -4.79
N PRO A 18 3.96 -13.27 -5.63
CA PRO A 18 5.00 -13.99 -6.35
C PRO A 18 5.67 -13.10 -7.40
N LEU A 19 6.88 -13.46 -7.85
CA LEU A 19 7.59 -12.74 -8.91
C LEU A 19 6.74 -12.59 -10.19
N SER A 20 5.85 -13.55 -10.47
CA SER A 20 4.96 -13.51 -11.64
C SER A 20 3.97 -12.35 -11.64
N ILE A 21 3.78 -11.64 -10.52
CA ILE A 21 2.93 -10.44 -10.47
C ILE A 21 3.36 -9.39 -11.49
N VAL A 22 4.66 -9.31 -11.82
CA VAL A 22 5.21 -8.35 -12.79
C VAL A 22 4.71 -8.60 -14.22
N LEU A 23 4.20 -9.81 -14.51
CA LEU A 23 3.59 -10.13 -15.80
C LEU A 23 2.22 -9.46 -15.97
N LEU A 24 1.57 -9.12 -14.84
CA LEU A 24 0.34 -8.36 -14.80
C LEU A 24 0.65 -6.86 -14.83
N SER A 25 1.52 -6.46 -15.76
CA SER A 25 2.08 -5.11 -15.85
C SER A 25 1.03 -4.03 -16.09
N GLY A 26 -0.17 -4.40 -16.57
CA GLY A 26 -1.32 -3.52 -16.78
C GLY A 26 -2.22 -3.30 -15.57
N ILE A 27 -1.89 -3.85 -14.39
CA ILE A 27 -2.69 -3.63 -13.17
C ILE A 27 -2.62 -2.16 -12.76
N VAL A 28 -3.81 -1.62 -12.52
CA VAL A 28 -4.07 -0.28 -12.00
C VAL A 28 -4.50 -0.36 -10.53
N GLN A 29 -5.27 -1.38 -10.17
CA GLN A 29 -5.77 -1.59 -8.81
C GLN A 29 -5.43 -2.98 -8.29
N LEU A 30 -4.85 -3.00 -7.09
CA LEU A 30 -4.55 -4.21 -6.34
C LEU A 30 -5.27 -4.15 -4.99
N ASP A 31 -6.19 -5.09 -4.77
CA ASP A 31 -6.90 -5.24 -3.50
C ASP A 31 -6.40 -6.46 -2.73
N LEU A 32 -5.89 -6.20 -1.53
CA LEU A 32 -5.35 -7.15 -0.57
C LEU A 32 -6.06 -7.00 0.79
N LYS A 33 -7.26 -6.43 0.80
CA LYS A 33 -8.05 -6.23 2.01
C LYS A 33 -8.22 -7.55 2.76
N GLY A 34 -8.04 -7.56 4.07
CA GLY A 34 -8.26 -8.77 4.87
C GLY A 34 -7.20 -9.87 4.71
N CYS A 35 -6.10 -9.62 3.98
CA CYS A 35 -5.00 -10.58 3.80
C CYS A 35 -4.09 -10.63 5.05
N LYS A 36 -4.56 -11.24 6.13
CA LYS A 36 -3.95 -11.17 7.48
C LYS A 36 -2.50 -11.67 7.59
N ASN A 37 -2.06 -12.49 6.64
CA ASN A 37 -0.74 -13.11 6.64
C ASN A 37 0.27 -12.46 5.68
N ILE A 38 -0.11 -11.39 4.97
CA ILE A 38 0.84 -10.69 4.11
C ILE A 38 1.94 -10.07 4.96
N SER A 39 3.18 -10.47 4.74
CA SER A 39 4.37 -9.96 5.45
C SER A 39 5.22 -9.05 4.56
N CYS A 40 5.09 -9.19 3.24
CA CYS A 40 5.81 -8.40 2.26
C CYS A 40 5.01 -8.35 0.94
N LEU A 41 4.94 -7.16 0.32
CA LEU A 41 4.29 -6.99 -0.98
C LEU A 41 5.11 -7.56 -2.16
N SER A 42 6.40 -7.84 -1.97
CA SER A 42 7.44 -8.16 -2.97
C SER A 42 8.34 -6.98 -3.32
N ASN A 43 9.65 -7.24 -3.40
CA ASN A 43 10.65 -6.25 -3.83
C ASN A 43 10.47 -5.77 -5.28
N PHE A 44 9.63 -6.47 -6.05
CA PHE A 44 9.36 -6.15 -7.45
C PHE A 44 8.01 -5.46 -7.66
N ILE A 45 7.27 -5.11 -6.60
CA ILE A 45 5.98 -4.44 -6.74
C ILE A 45 6.10 -3.09 -7.47
N SER A 46 7.26 -2.44 -7.37
CA SER A 46 7.62 -1.23 -8.14
C SER A 46 7.64 -1.44 -9.66
N ALA A 47 7.66 -2.68 -10.15
CA ALA A 47 7.54 -2.98 -11.58
C ALA A 47 6.10 -2.80 -12.11
N LEU A 48 5.10 -2.70 -11.23
CA LEU A 48 3.71 -2.43 -11.60
C LEU A 48 3.53 -0.93 -11.91
N LYS A 49 4.04 -0.51 -13.06
CA LYS A 49 4.15 0.91 -13.46
C LYS A 49 2.83 1.67 -13.53
N PHE A 50 1.71 0.98 -13.68
CA PHE A 50 0.38 1.59 -13.77
C PHE A 50 -0.41 1.47 -12.46
N LEU A 51 0.13 0.85 -11.42
CA LEU A 51 -0.55 0.68 -10.15
C LEU A 51 -0.79 2.05 -9.51
N SER A 52 -2.04 2.48 -9.47
CA SER A 52 -2.48 3.73 -8.86
C SER A 52 -3.22 3.51 -7.54
N THR A 53 -3.78 2.32 -7.32
CA THR A 53 -4.60 2.03 -6.13
C THR A 53 -4.14 0.75 -5.47
N LEU A 54 -3.76 0.86 -4.19
CA LEU A 54 -3.38 -0.27 -3.34
C LEU A 54 -4.25 -0.27 -2.10
N ASN A 55 -5.10 -1.27 -1.99
CA ASN A 55 -5.93 -1.49 -0.81
C ASN A 55 -5.32 -2.60 0.05
N LEU A 56 -4.95 -2.25 1.28
CA LEU A 56 -4.41 -3.15 2.29
C LEU A 56 -5.26 -3.14 3.57
N SER A 57 -6.46 -2.56 3.52
CA SER A 57 -7.32 -2.37 4.70
C SER A 57 -7.71 -3.69 5.38
N ASP A 58 -8.18 -3.61 6.64
CA ASP A 58 -8.43 -4.80 7.48
C ASP A 58 -7.17 -5.68 7.54
N GLY A 59 -6.06 -5.00 7.79
CA GLY A 59 -4.72 -5.50 7.58
C GLY A 59 -4.20 -6.42 8.68
N THR A 60 -2.89 -6.63 8.63
CA THR A 60 -2.21 -7.73 9.32
C THR A 60 -1.74 -7.37 10.73
N ALA A 61 -1.07 -8.31 11.40
CA ALA A 61 -0.31 -8.04 12.62
C ALA A 61 1.00 -7.25 12.37
N ILE A 62 1.23 -6.75 11.14
CA ILE A 62 2.39 -5.92 10.81
C ILE A 62 2.34 -4.60 11.60
N ARG A 63 3.50 -4.22 12.14
CA ARG A 63 3.69 -2.98 12.89
C ARG A 63 4.18 -1.79 12.05
N GLU A 64 4.78 -2.06 10.90
CA GLU A 64 5.37 -1.05 10.03
C GLU A 64 5.17 -1.43 8.55
N LEU A 65 4.73 -0.48 7.74
CA LEU A 65 4.60 -0.66 6.30
C LEU A 65 5.97 -0.91 5.65
N SER A 66 6.08 -1.91 4.78
CA SER A 66 7.35 -2.26 4.13
C SER A 66 7.94 -1.11 3.29
N LEU A 67 9.26 -0.96 3.31
CA LEU A 67 10.00 0.03 2.51
C LEU A 67 9.70 -0.06 1.00
N SER A 68 9.40 -1.24 0.45
CA SER A 68 9.10 -1.38 -0.98
C SER A 68 7.90 -0.56 -1.46
N VAL A 69 6.99 -0.13 -0.56
CA VAL A 69 5.87 0.76 -0.93
C VAL A 69 6.38 2.13 -1.36
N GLU A 70 7.48 2.63 -0.80
CA GLU A 70 8.06 3.94 -1.16
C GLU A 70 8.45 4.03 -2.64
N LEU A 71 8.64 2.89 -3.30
CA LEU A 71 9.03 2.78 -4.71
C LEU A 71 7.83 2.84 -5.66
N LEU A 72 6.59 2.82 -5.14
CA LEU A 72 5.37 2.96 -5.93
C LEU A 72 5.11 4.44 -6.26
N THR A 73 6.00 5.05 -7.04
CA THR A 73 5.99 6.50 -7.32
C THR A 73 4.73 6.98 -8.07
N GLY A 74 4.02 6.07 -8.76
CA GLY A 74 2.76 6.31 -9.44
C GLY A 74 1.50 6.02 -8.59
N LEU A 75 1.65 5.58 -7.34
CA LEU A 75 0.52 5.27 -6.48
C LEU A 75 -0.22 6.55 -6.09
N VAL A 76 -1.54 6.55 -6.26
CA VAL A 76 -2.44 7.68 -5.99
C VAL A 76 -3.23 7.45 -4.72
N VAL A 77 -3.64 6.21 -4.46
CA VAL A 77 -4.44 5.83 -3.29
C VAL A 77 -3.76 4.69 -2.54
N LEU A 78 -3.48 4.93 -1.26
CA LEU A 78 -3.01 3.91 -0.32
C LEU A 78 -4.00 3.81 0.83
N ASN A 79 -4.66 2.65 0.95
CA ASN A 79 -5.60 2.39 2.03
C ASN A 79 -5.02 1.39 3.04
N LEU A 80 -4.74 1.87 4.24
CA LEU A 80 -4.24 1.12 5.41
C LEU A 80 -5.25 1.13 6.56
N LYS A 81 -6.52 1.44 6.26
CA LYS A 81 -7.61 1.44 7.24
C LYS A 81 -7.61 0.16 8.08
N ASP A 82 -7.91 0.29 9.37
CA ASP A 82 -8.03 -0.82 10.32
C ASP A 82 -6.72 -1.61 10.55
N TRP A 83 -5.53 -1.01 10.30
CA TRP A 83 -4.26 -1.61 10.71
C TRP A 83 -4.03 -1.46 12.22
N GLN A 84 -4.64 -2.36 13.00
CA GLN A 84 -4.69 -2.27 14.46
C GLN A 84 -3.32 -2.36 15.17
N TYR A 85 -2.26 -2.75 14.49
CA TYR A 85 -0.91 -2.89 15.07
C TYR A 85 0.12 -1.94 14.47
N LEU A 86 -0.26 -1.14 13.45
CA LEU A 86 0.62 -0.16 12.83
C LEU A 86 1.01 0.90 13.87
N SER A 87 2.29 0.96 14.21
CA SER A 87 2.81 1.95 15.18
C SER A 87 3.41 3.18 14.51
N SER A 88 3.90 3.03 13.28
CA SER A 88 4.55 4.10 12.52
C SER A 88 4.52 3.80 11.02
N LEU A 89 4.56 4.85 10.21
CA LEU A 89 4.87 4.75 8.78
C LEU A 89 6.39 4.86 8.56
N PRO A 90 6.92 4.26 7.48
CA PRO A 90 8.34 4.37 7.15
C PRO A 90 8.72 5.84 6.92
N SER A 91 9.92 6.23 7.35
CA SER A 91 10.42 7.61 7.19
C SER A 91 10.56 8.01 5.72
N THR A 92 10.58 7.05 4.80
CA THR A 92 10.68 7.19 3.35
C THR A 92 9.33 7.32 2.64
N ILE A 93 8.22 7.50 3.36
CA ILE A 93 6.87 7.64 2.77
C ILE A 93 6.77 8.72 1.68
N ASN A 94 7.64 9.74 1.74
CA ASN A 94 7.77 10.79 0.72
C ASN A 94 8.32 10.31 -0.64
N GLY A 95 8.68 9.04 -0.77
CA GLY A 95 8.93 8.37 -2.05
C GLY A 95 7.67 8.22 -2.91
N LEU A 96 6.49 8.21 -2.29
CA LEU A 96 5.18 8.13 -2.96
C LEU A 96 4.80 9.46 -3.65
N LYS A 97 5.48 9.78 -4.76
CA LYS A 97 5.39 11.09 -5.43
C LYS A 97 4.02 11.46 -5.96
N SER A 98 3.16 10.49 -6.25
CA SER A 98 1.82 10.74 -6.81
C SER A 98 0.68 10.54 -5.80
N LEU A 99 1.00 10.28 -4.53
CA LEU A 99 0.01 9.89 -3.53
C LEU A 99 -0.90 11.06 -3.18
N LYS A 100 -2.18 10.91 -3.47
CA LYS A 100 -3.22 11.91 -3.15
C LYS A 100 -4.01 11.54 -1.91
N ILE A 101 -4.29 10.25 -1.71
CA ILE A 101 -5.14 9.78 -0.63
C ILE A 101 -4.38 8.75 0.19
N LEU A 102 -4.20 9.03 1.48
CA LEU A 102 -3.68 8.10 2.48
C LEU A 102 -4.74 7.87 3.55
N ASN A 103 -5.28 6.66 3.60
CA ASN A 103 -6.26 6.29 4.63
C ASN A 103 -5.59 5.46 5.73
N LEU A 104 -5.49 6.05 6.93
CA LEU A 104 -5.02 5.44 8.17
C LEU A 104 -6.15 5.31 9.20
N SER A 105 -7.41 5.52 8.78
CA SER A 105 -8.54 5.52 9.70
C SER A 105 -8.59 4.24 10.52
N SER A 106 -8.88 4.38 11.81
CA SER A 106 -8.98 3.24 12.74
C SER A 106 -7.67 2.46 12.96
N CYS A 107 -6.51 3.05 12.65
CA CYS A 107 -5.19 2.53 13.07
C CYS A 107 -4.94 2.86 14.55
N SER A 108 -5.53 2.08 15.46
CA SER A 108 -5.56 2.38 16.90
C SER A 108 -4.20 2.45 17.63
N LYS A 109 -3.13 1.92 17.03
CA LYS A 109 -1.77 1.93 17.58
C LYS A 109 -0.84 2.94 16.92
N LEU A 110 -1.31 3.70 15.94
CA LEU A 110 -0.50 4.70 15.26
C LEU A 110 -0.32 5.89 16.20
N GLU A 111 0.86 5.99 16.83
CA GLU A 111 1.14 7.06 17.78
C GLU A 111 1.57 8.34 17.07
N ASN A 112 2.35 8.21 16.00
CA ASN A 112 2.89 9.33 15.24
C ASN A 112 2.98 9.00 13.74
N VAL A 113 2.74 10.02 12.91
CA VAL A 113 3.11 9.99 11.50
C VAL A 113 4.51 10.61 11.32
N PRO A 114 5.35 10.09 10.41
CA PRO A 114 6.71 10.61 10.21
C PRO A 114 6.66 12.05 9.68
N GLU A 115 7.59 12.91 10.11
CA GLU A 115 7.69 14.31 9.62
C GLU A 115 7.78 14.39 8.09
N ASN A 116 8.38 13.38 7.46
CA ASN A 116 8.49 13.29 6.01
C ASN A 116 7.14 13.11 5.31
N LEU A 117 6.06 12.76 6.00
CA LEU A 117 4.70 12.76 5.42
C LEU A 117 4.33 14.17 4.94
N GLY A 118 4.74 15.22 5.66
CA GLY A 118 4.55 16.62 5.23
C GLY A 118 5.36 17.00 3.98
N LYS A 119 6.26 16.14 3.49
CA LYS A 119 7.02 16.31 2.24
C LYS A 119 6.38 15.59 1.05
N VAL A 120 5.21 14.98 1.23
CA VAL A 120 4.43 14.37 0.14
C VAL A 120 3.58 15.48 -0.48
N GLU A 121 4.15 16.22 -1.43
CA GLU A 121 3.53 17.42 -2.02
C GLU A 121 2.20 17.14 -2.74
N SER A 122 1.97 15.90 -3.17
CA SER A 122 0.76 15.47 -3.87
C SER A 122 -0.38 15.08 -2.95
N LEU A 123 -0.16 15.00 -1.64
CA LEU A 123 -1.16 14.51 -0.69
C LEU A 123 -2.30 15.53 -0.54
N GLU A 124 -3.51 15.09 -0.88
CA GLU A 124 -4.73 15.90 -0.86
C GLU A 124 -5.63 15.51 0.32
N GLU A 125 -5.63 14.23 0.71
CA GLU A 125 -6.49 13.67 1.76
C GLU A 125 -5.70 12.71 2.66
N LEU A 126 -5.84 12.93 3.97
CA LEU A 126 -5.25 12.12 5.02
C LEU A 126 -6.31 11.81 6.07
N ASP A 127 -6.77 10.56 6.10
CA ASP A 127 -7.68 10.07 7.14
C ASP A 127 -6.87 9.38 8.24
N ILE A 128 -7.12 9.68 9.52
CA ILE A 128 -6.47 9.07 10.70
C ILE A 128 -7.53 8.62 11.70
#